data_AF-D6Z5Y1-F1
#
_entry.id   AF-D6Z5Y1-F1
#
_cell.length_a   1.000
_cell.length_b   1.000
_cell.length_c   1.000
_cell.angle_alpha   90.00
_cell.angle_beta   90.00
_cell.angle_gamma   90.00
#
_symmetry.space_group_name_H-M   'P 1'
#
loop_
_entity.id
_entity.type
_entity.pdbx_description
1 polymer ?
#
loop_
_entity_poly.entity_id
_entity_poly.type
_entity_poly.pdbx_seq_one_letter_code
_entity_poly.pdbx_strand_id
1 'polypeptide(L)'
;MMVRDTIRKSLYAGLGVAVVTCEEIRKTVDRFVEAGKMSAEDSEALINELSTKGEKQQKEFQQWLTDIARTTFDRMEIADKQKVDELSAKVKNLEERITLLEDLRHKEEKSH
;
A
#
# COMPACT_ATOMS: atom_id res chain seq x y z
N MET A 1 9.17 -18.97 8.59
CA MET A 1 9.51 -17.73 9.33
C MET A 1 10.48 -16.79 8.60
N MET A 2 11.20 -17.25 7.56
CA MET A 2 12.23 -16.47 6.85
C MET A 2 11.66 -15.37 5.91
N VAL A 3 10.51 -15.58 5.28
CA VAL A 3 9.96 -14.69 4.23
C VAL A 3 9.51 -13.33 4.77
N ARG A 4 8.93 -13.29 5.97
CA ARG A 4 8.39 -12.04 6.57
C ARG A 4 9.50 -11.04 6.91
N ASP A 5 10.61 -11.53 7.45
CA ASP A 5 11.77 -10.70 7.79
C ASP A 5 12.49 -10.19 6.55
N THR A 6 12.59 -11.00 5.50
CA THR A 6 13.18 -10.58 4.23
C THR A 6 12.33 -9.53 3.55
N ILE A 7 11.00 -9.68 3.49
CA ILE A 7 10.10 -8.67 2.90
C ILE A 7 10.19 -7.33 3.66
N ARG A 8 10.20 -7.37 5.00
CA ARG A 8 10.35 -6.16 5.81
C ARG A 8 11.69 -5.46 5.55
N LYS A 9 12.80 -6.21 5.55
CA LYS A 9 14.13 -5.67 5.26
C LYS A 9 14.23 -5.16 3.82
N SER A 10 13.59 -5.84 2.86
CA SER A 10 13.52 -5.43 1.46
C SER A 10 12.67 -4.17 1.26
N LEU A 11 11.60 -4.01 2.04
CA LEU A 11 10.81 -2.76 2.06
C LEU A 11 11.62 -1.62 2.67
N TYR A 12 12.34 -1.83 3.77
CA TYR A 12 13.23 -0.82 4.33
C TYR A 12 14.40 -0.45 3.40
N ALA A 13 14.96 -1.43 2.70
CA ALA A 13 16.02 -1.21 1.70
C ALA A 13 15.48 -0.63 0.38
N GLY A 14 14.24 -0.96 -0.01
CA GLY A 14 13.55 -0.45 -1.20
C GLY A 14 12.95 0.95 -1.00
N LEU A 15 12.70 1.34 0.25
CA LEU A 15 12.53 2.74 0.65
C LEU A 15 13.85 3.51 0.57
N GLY A 16 14.99 2.82 0.40
CA GLY A 16 16.32 3.30 -0.05
C GLY A 16 17.03 4.37 0.78
N VAL A 17 16.29 5.18 1.53
CA VAL A 17 16.60 6.60 1.83
C VAL A 17 16.06 7.02 3.19
N ALA A 18 15.38 6.13 3.92
CA ALA A 18 14.49 6.47 5.05
C ALA A 18 15.10 7.22 6.27
N VAL A 19 16.37 7.66 6.26
CA VAL A 19 16.96 8.52 7.31
C VAL A 19 17.80 9.69 6.76
N VAL A 20 17.80 10.00 5.46
CA VAL A 20 18.38 11.29 5.02
C VAL A 20 17.29 12.35 5.10
N THR A 21 17.06 12.88 6.30
CA THR A 21 16.18 14.03 6.52
C THR A 21 16.89 15.31 6.11
N CYS A 22 16.14 16.40 5.86
CA CYS A 22 16.74 17.72 5.65
C CYS A 22 17.68 18.11 6.82
N GLU A 23 17.45 17.56 8.01
CA GLU A 23 18.27 17.76 9.20
C GLU A 23 19.64 17.06 9.12
N GLU A 24 19.71 15.84 8.62
CA GLU A 24 20.98 15.14 8.39
C GLU A 24 21.76 15.74 7.21
N ILE A 25 21.04 16.25 6.19
CA ILE A 25 21.66 17.02 5.10
C ILE A 25 22.27 18.30 5.67
N ARG A 26 21.51 19.07 6.46
CA ARG A 26 21.99 20.32 7.08
C ARG A 26 23.26 20.08 7.91
N LYS A 27 23.27 19.08 8.79
CA LYS A 27 24.49 18.72 9.57
C LYS A 27 25.70 18.38 8.69
N THR A 28 25.47 17.66 7.58
CA THR A 28 26.56 17.27 6.67
C THR A 28 27.13 18.47 5.94
N VAL A 29 26.25 19.37 5.52
CA VAL A 29 26.58 20.60 4.81
C VAL A 29 27.28 21.59 5.77
N ASP A 30 26.80 21.75 7.00
CA ASP A 30 27.42 22.58 8.05
C ASP A 30 28.86 22.13 8.35
N ARG A 31 29.10 20.82 8.41
CA ARG A 31 30.45 20.26 8.57
C ARG A 31 31.39 20.63 7.42
N PHE A 32 30.88 20.83 6.20
CA PHE A 32 31.69 21.31 5.08
C PHE A 32 32.03 22.80 5.20
N VAL A 33 31.13 23.59 5.79
CA VAL A 33 31.41 25.00 6.13
C VAL A 33 32.48 25.09 7.21
N GLU A 34 32.35 24.33 8.31
CA GLU A 34 33.33 24.28 9.39
C GLU A 34 34.72 23.82 8.91
N ALA A 35 34.75 22.88 7.95
CA ALA A 35 35.98 22.43 7.32
C ALA A 35 36.59 23.44 6.32
N GLY A 36 35.97 24.61 6.13
CA GLY A 36 36.40 25.64 5.17
C GLY A 36 36.25 25.23 3.70
N LYS A 37 35.50 24.15 3.43
CA LYS A 37 35.29 23.62 2.07
C LYS A 37 34.13 24.29 1.34
N MET A 38 33.33 25.10 2.04
CA MET A 38 32.14 25.74 1.51
C MET A 38 31.81 27.00 2.33
N SER A 39 31.21 28.01 1.69
CA SER A 39 30.74 29.21 2.41
C SER A 39 29.40 28.97 3.09
N ALA A 40 29.07 29.80 4.08
CA ALA A 40 27.76 29.75 4.74
C ALA A 40 26.61 30.07 3.77
N GLU A 41 26.79 31.02 2.85
CA GLU A 41 25.79 31.32 1.83
C GLU A 41 25.53 30.14 0.88
N ASP A 42 26.59 29.46 0.42
CA ASP A 42 26.44 28.30 -0.46
C ASP A 42 25.73 27.14 0.25
N SER A 43 25.95 27.00 1.57
CA SER A 43 25.28 25.97 2.38
C SER A 43 23.77 26.12 2.45
N GLU A 44 23.30 27.34 2.72
CA GLU A 44 21.89 27.66 2.83
C GLU A 44 21.20 27.60 1.46
N ALA A 45 21.90 28.01 0.39
CA ALA A 45 21.41 27.84 -0.97
C ALA A 45 21.20 26.35 -1.32
N LEU A 46 22.17 25.49 -0.98
CA LEU A 46 22.11 24.06 -1.28
C LEU A 46 20.97 23.37 -0.49
N ILE A 47 20.82 23.70 0.79
CA ILE A 47 19.74 23.16 1.64
C ILE A 47 18.38 23.56 1.10
N ASN A 48 18.18 24.84 0.75
CA ASN A 48 16.91 25.32 0.21
C ASN A 48 16.58 24.67 -1.14
N GLU A 49 17.57 24.50 -2.02
CA GLU A 49 17.39 23.83 -3.30
C GLU A 49 17.01 22.36 -3.13
N LEU A 50 17.70 21.65 -2.25
CA LEU A 50 17.43 20.24 -1.94
C LEU A 50 16.05 20.06 -1.29
N SER A 51 15.64 20.96 -0.39
CA SER A 51 14.32 20.90 0.26
C SER A 51 13.22 21.16 -0.75
N THR A 52 13.35 22.19 -1.59
CA THR A 52 12.35 22.54 -2.60
C THR A 52 12.19 21.45 -3.66
N LYS A 53 13.33 20.90 -4.15
CA LYS A 53 13.30 19.78 -5.10
C LYS A 53 12.76 18.51 -4.45
N GLY A 54 13.15 18.23 -3.20
CA GLY A 54 12.69 17.09 -2.41
C GLY A 54 11.17 17.09 -2.21
N GLU A 55 10.59 18.22 -1.81
CA GLU A 55 9.14 18.38 -1.64
C GLU A 55 8.37 18.11 -2.94
N LYS A 56 8.84 18.67 -4.06
CA LYS A 56 8.22 18.46 -5.37
C LYS A 56 8.28 16.98 -5.77
N GLN A 57 9.44 16.36 -5.62
CA GLN A 57 9.68 14.97 -6.00
C GLN A 57 8.92 14.00 -5.08
N GLN A 58 8.77 14.33 -3.81
CA GLN A 58 7.94 13.58 -2.86
C GLN A 58 6.46 13.61 -3.27
N LYS A 59 5.95 14.77 -3.69
CA LYS A 59 4.56 14.91 -4.14
C LYS A 59 4.29 14.11 -5.42
N GLU A 60 5.19 14.19 -6.39
CA GLU A 60 5.12 13.39 -7.63
C GLU A 60 5.19 11.89 -7.33
N PHE A 61 6.08 11.48 -6.42
CA PHE A 61 6.19 10.09 -5.97
C PHE A 61 4.92 9.61 -5.28
N GLN A 62 4.31 10.40 -4.38
CA GLN A 62 3.05 10.06 -3.72
C GLN A 62 1.90 9.91 -4.73
N GLN A 63 1.82 10.78 -5.73
CA GLN A 63 0.83 10.67 -6.81
C GLN A 63 1.04 9.38 -7.61
N TRP A 64 2.27 9.13 -8.06
CA TRP A 64 2.61 7.92 -8.78
C TRP A 64 2.31 6.64 -7.97
N LEU A 65 2.62 6.63 -6.68
CA LEU A 65 2.32 5.52 -5.79
C LEU A 65 0.81 5.30 -5.63
N THR A 66 0.05 6.39 -5.53
CA THR A 66 -1.42 6.36 -5.46
C THR A 66 -2.01 5.82 -6.75
N ASP A 67 -1.47 6.22 -7.90
CA ASP A 67 -1.93 5.75 -9.21
C ASP A 67 -1.59 4.29 -9.44
N ILE A 68 -0.42 3.82 -8.97
CA ILE A 68 -0.09 2.39 -8.96
C ILE A 68 -1.03 1.62 -8.05
N ALA A 69 -1.29 2.13 -6.84
CA ALA A 69 -2.22 1.49 -5.92
C ALA A 69 -3.60 1.38 -6.56
N ARG A 70 -4.14 2.47 -7.11
CA ARG A 70 -5.43 2.49 -7.82
C ARG A 70 -5.44 1.53 -9.01
N THR A 71 -4.45 1.60 -9.89
CA THR A 71 -4.35 0.71 -11.06
C THR A 71 -4.23 -0.75 -10.64
N THR A 72 -3.54 -1.04 -9.54
CA THR A 72 -3.42 -2.39 -8.98
C THR A 72 -4.74 -2.84 -8.37
N PHE A 73 -5.47 -1.97 -7.67
CA PHE A 73 -6.81 -2.25 -7.17
C PHE A 73 -7.83 -2.42 -8.30
N ASP A 74 -7.71 -1.68 -9.40
CA ASP A 74 -8.60 -1.79 -10.56
C ASP A 74 -8.29 -3.03 -11.42
N ARG A 75 -7.00 -3.42 -11.51
CA ARG A 75 -6.55 -4.57 -12.33
C ARG A 75 -6.52 -5.89 -11.59
N MET A 76 -6.25 -5.86 -10.29
CA MET A 76 -6.55 -7.01 -9.47
C MET A 76 -8.06 -6.98 -9.29
N GLU A 77 -8.77 -7.84 -10.02
CA GLU A 77 -10.00 -8.43 -9.51
C GLU A 77 -9.69 -9.19 -8.20
N ILE A 78 -9.19 -8.49 -7.16
CA ILE A 78 -9.27 -8.95 -5.80
C ILE A 78 -10.75 -9.16 -5.65
N ALA A 79 -11.17 -10.43 -5.64
CA ALA A 79 -12.56 -10.82 -5.46
C ALA A 79 -13.10 -9.93 -4.36
N ASP A 80 -13.87 -8.91 -4.78
CA ASP A 80 -14.34 -7.89 -3.87
C ASP A 80 -14.99 -8.67 -2.75
N LYS A 81 -14.75 -8.28 -1.49
CA LYS A 81 -15.43 -8.93 -0.37
C LYS A 81 -16.94 -9.00 -0.67
N GLN A 82 -17.45 -8.00 -1.39
CA GLN A 82 -18.78 -7.98 -2.00
C GLN A 82 -19.09 -9.13 -2.98
N LYS A 83 -18.21 -9.46 -3.93
CA LYS A 83 -18.41 -10.62 -4.86
C LYS A 83 -18.44 -11.93 -4.09
N VAL A 84 -17.61 -12.09 -3.05
CA VAL A 84 -17.61 -13.29 -2.20
C VAL A 84 -18.89 -13.36 -1.37
N ASP A 85 -19.33 -12.24 -0.79
CA ASP A 85 -20.56 -12.15 -0.01
C ASP A 85 -21.80 -12.38 -0.88
N GLU A 86 -21.83 -11.86 -2.12
CA GLU A 86 -22.91 -12.08 -3.08
C GLU A 86 -22.98 -13.55 -3.50
N LEU A 87 -21.84 -14.20 -3.73
CA LEU A 87 -21.79 -15.62 -4.06
C LEU A 87 -22.24 -16.48 -2.87
N SER A 88 -21.84 -16.11 -1.65
CA SER A 88 -22.28 -16.77 -0.40
C SER A 88 -23.79 -16.66 -0.20
N ALA A 89 -24.38 -15.48 -0.45
CA ALA A 89 -25.82 -15.29 -0.40
C ALA A 89 -26.58 -16.14 -1.44
N LYS A 90 -26.05 -16.25 -2.66
CA LYS A 90 -26.62 -17.11 -3.71
C LYS A 90 -26.57 -18.59 -3.32
N VAL A 91 -25.46 -19.05 -2.75
CA VAL A 91 -25.32 -20.44 -2.27
C VAL A 91 -26.36 -20.72 -1.18
N LYS A 92 -26.48 -19.84 -0.18
CA LYS A 92 -27.44 -20.01 0.91
C LYS A 92 -28.90 -20.08 0.40
N ASN A 93 -29.26 -19.23 -0.56
CA ASN A 93 -30.60 -19.27 -1.16
C ASN A 93 -30.89 -20.59 -1.88
N LEU A 94 -29.88 -21.15 -2.57
CA LEU A 94 -30.01 -22.44 -3.23
C LEU A 94 -30.15 -23.58 -2.22
N GLU A 95 -29.40 -23.56 -1.12
CA GLU A 95 -29.50 -24.53 -0.02
C GLU A 95 -30.90 -24.51 0.63
N GLU A 96 -31.46 -23.33 0.88
CA GLU A 96 -32.82 -23.17 1.44
C GLU A 96 -33.88 -23.75 0.49
N ARG A 97 -33.74 -23.52 -0.83
CA ARG A 97 -34.64 -24.07 -1.84
C ARG A 97 -34.54 -25.58 -1.96
N ILE A 98 -33.34 -26.14 -1.89
CA ILE A 98 -33.14 -27.59 -1.89
C ILE A 98 -33.81 -28.19 -0.66
N THR A 99 -33.56 -27.64 0.52
CA THR A 99 -34.16 -28.11 1.78
C THR A 99 -35.69 -28.11 1.72
N LEU A 100 -36.29 -27.02 1.20
CA LEU A 100 -37.74 -26.93 0.98
C LEU A 100 -38.27 -28.00 0.03
N LEU A 101 -37.55 -28.27 -1.06
CA LEU A 101 -37.93 -29.31 -2.02
C LEU A 101 -37.80 -30.71 -1.44
N GLU A 102 -36.80 -30.95 -0.61
CA GLU A 102 -36.60 -32.23 0.08
C GLU A 102 -37.70 -32.47 1.13
N ASP A 103 -38.09 -31.43 1.88
CA ASP A 103 -39.18 -31.48 2.84
C ASP A 103 -40.55 -31.70 2.17
N LEU A 104 -40.77 -31.09 1.00
CA LEU A 104 -41.98 -31.32 0.21
C LEU A 104 -42.04 -32.76 -0.33
N ARG A 105 -40.91 -33.28 -0.83
CA ARG A 105 -40.80 -34.67 -1.28
C ARG A 105 -41.06 -35.67 -0.14
N HIS A 106 -40.57 -35.40 1.06
CA HIS A 106 -40.84 -36.22 2.26
C HIS A 106 -42.30 -36.14 2.76
N LYS A 107 -43.03 -35.07 2.45
CA LYS A 107 -44.48 -34.97 2.76
C LYS A 107 -45.33 -35.73 1.75
N GLU A 108 -44.94 -35.77 0.48
CA GLU A 108 -45.63 -36.55 -0.55
C GLU A 108 -45.44 -38.06 -0.34
N GLU A 109 -44.26 -38.52 0.07
CA GLU A 109 -44.00 -39.94 0.37
C GLU A 109 -44.68 -40.46 1.64
N LYS A 110 -45.07 -39.59 2.59
CA LYS A 110 -45.82 -39.97 3.81
C LYS A 110 -47.34 -39.89 3.63
N SER A 111 -47.82 -39.38 2.49
CA SER A 111 -49.25 -39.28 2.17
C SER A 111 -49.76 -40.44 1.31
N HIS A 112 -48.89 -41.39 0.96
CA HIS A 112 -49.21 -42.69 0.37
C HIS A 112 -48.90 -43.81 1.38
#